data_AF-A0A917TCN2-F1
#
_entry.id   AF-A0A917TCN2-F1
#
_cell.length_a   1.000
_cell.length_b   1.000
_cell.length_c   1.000
_cell.angle_alpha   90.00
_cell.angle_beta   90.00
_cell.angle_gamma   90.00
#
_symmetry.space_group_name_H-M   'P 1'
#
loop_
_entity.id
_entity.type
_entity.pdbx_description
1 polymer ?
#
loop_
_entity_poly.entity_id
_entity_poly.type
_entity_poly.pdbx_seq_one_letter_code
_entity_poly.pdbx_strand_id
1 'polypeptide(L)'
;MTNAARAASAPDGWLPDGEPLYGRLGVLAVDEAAGTVQCAACGRWLNTVSGSHLTARHGLTVAQYRQRYGLQLRRVLEAPQRRAQRSASTRQRMEREPRLKALVDRAVGRAKSGELATAYRDAMTAGSRRSAQRAERREQLVSRAQEGSRRSAQRSRDQRDARAADLGFLDVASYLRDRHGRGWSVFKMAAELGSSRQSVTALLAELDLPGPLDRQHPIEQAALGRVGHATLFQFLAAQPADVGPKQLAAALGHSVPWLKVRAERDGLADRLQPAPTALQRITATAHQAGFDDAGQYLAHRYADGATTSELKQETGLHSQQLAALLTAAGVQRRTDPAYVERQTLDGIGYRGSLVDYAATRTSTGWTVQRMSAELGRSDVWLARRLRAHGAGYLIGPPGQRRTR
;
A
#
# COMPACT_ATOMS: atom_id res chain seq x y z
N MET A 1 26.44 23.22 -7.44
CA MET A 1 26.57 24.18 -6.33
C MET A 1 25.19 24.42 -5.75
N THR A 2 24.87 23.74 -4.66
CA THR A 2 23.64 23.93 -3.90
C THR A 2 23.67 25.31 -3.25
N ASN A 3 22.75 26.19 -3.62
CA ASN A 3 22.55 27.48 -2.95
C ASN A 3 22.24 27.20 -1.48
N ALA A 4 23.21 27.41 -0.59
CA ALA A 4 22.94 27.48 0.84
C ALA A 4 21.92 28.60 1.05
N ALA A 5 20.70 28.22 1.41
CA ALA A 5 19.63 29.17 1.66
C ALA A 5 20.08 30.05 2.82
N ARG A 6 20.39 31.33 2.56
CA ARG A 6 20.54 32.35 3.61
C ARG A 6 19.31 32.22 4.51
N ALA A 7 19.54 32.10 5.82
CA ALA A 7 18.47 32.01 6.81
C ALA A 7 17.48 33.16 6.59
N ALA A 8 16.18 32.89 6.74
CA ALA A 8 15.15 33.91 6.57
C ALA A 8 15.38 35.00 7.64
N SER A 9 15.68 36.21 7.20
CA SER A 9 15.70 37.41 8.06
C SER A 9 14.32 37.61 8.68
N ALA A 10 14.25 38.29 9.83
CA ALA A 10 12.98 38.82 10.33
C ALA A 10 12.37 39.81 9.31
N PRO A 11 11.04 39.97 9.27
CA PRO A 11 10.42 40.95 8.37
C PRO A 11 10.87 42.37 8.72
N ASP A 12 11.10 43.20 7.70
CA ASP A 12 11.51 44.59 7.84
C ASP A 12 10.33 45.52 8.16
N GLY A 13 9.09 45.03 7.96
CA GLY A 13 7.86 45.69 8.33
C GLY A 13 6.63 44.83 8.06
N TRP A 14 5.46 45.45 8.15
CA TRP A 14 4.16 44.81 7.92
C TRP A 14 3.30 45.67 7.00
N LEU A 15 2.57 45.03 6.09
CA LEU A 15 1.57 45.68 5.24
C LEU A 15 0.30 45.99 6.06
N PRO A 16 -0.59 46.89 5.58
CA PRO A 16 -1.85 47.22 6.28
C PRO A 16 -2.79 46.03 6.51
N ASP A 17 -2.67 44.98 5.69
CA ASP A 17 -3.42 43.73 5.81
C ASP A 17 -2.78 42.73 6.79
N GLY A 18 -1.72 43.14 7.51
CA GLY A 18 -1.03 42.32 8.51
C GLY A 18 -0.02 41.34 7.93
N GLU A 19 0.26 41.40 6.63
CA GLU A 19 1.22 40.48 6.00
C GLU A 19 2.66 40.98 6.05
N PRO A 20 3.63 40.07 6.20
CA PRO A 20 5.03 40.46 6.38
C PRO A 20 5.57 41.13 5.12
N LEU A 21 6.35 42.19 5.34
CA LEU A 21 7.09 42.90 4.31
C LEU A 21 8.59 42.68 4.54
N TYR A 22 9.25 42.14 3.52
CA TYR A 22 10.71 42.03 3.47
C TYR A 22 11.26 43.02 2.45
N GLY A 23 12.15 43.90 2.89
CA GLY A 23 12.64 45.07 2.15
C GLY A 23 11.74 46.30 2.31
N ARG A 24 11.93 47.28 1.42
CA ARG A 24 11.21 48.56 1.44
C ARG A 24 10.07 48.57 0.43
N LEU A 25 8.88 49.02 0.83
CA LEU A 25 7.73 49.15 -0.06
C LEU A 25 8.06 50.00 -1.29
N GLY A 26 7.68 49.52 -2.48
CA GLY A 26 7.98 50.15 -3.76
C GLY A 26 9.40 49.93 -4.29
N VAL A 27 10.27 49.27 -3.53
CA VAL A 27 11.66 49.00 -3.91
C VAL A 27 11.89 47.49 -3.98
N LEU A 28 12.37 47.02 -5.13
CA LEU A 28 12.85 45.64 -5.24
C LEU A 28 14.29 45.59 -4.72
N ALA A 29 14.51 44.97 -3.56
CA ALA A 29 15.85 44.78 -3.02
C ALA A 29 16.68 43.86 -3.94
N VAL A 30 17.90 44.28 -4.24
CA VAL A 30 18.84 43.60 -5.12
C VAL A 30 20.17 43.46 -4.39
N ASP A 31 20.73 42.25 -4.40
CA ASP A 31 22.10 41.98 -4.00
C ASP A 31 22.91 41.89 -5.29
N GLU A 32 23.62 42.98 -5.62
CA GLU A 32 24.37 43.10 -6.86
C GLU A 32 25.57 42.15 -6.91
N ALA A 33 26.20 41.88 -5.77
CA ALA A 33 27.35 40.97 -5.68
C ALA A 33 26.92 39.53 -5.93
N ALA A 34 25.78 39.11 -5.36
CA ALA A 34 25.23 37.77 -5.56
C ALA A 34 24.39 37.63 -6.84
N GLY A 35 24.00 38.74 -7.48
CA GLY A 35 23.10 38.75 -8.64
C GLY A 35 21.71 38.23 -8.32
N THR A 36 21.20 38.50 -7.12
CA THR A 36 19.89 38.03 -6.64
C THR A 36 18.96 39.19 -6.26
N VAL A 37 17.66 38.92 -6.22
CA VAL A 37 16.60 39.82 -5.79
C VAL A 37 15.84 39.21 -4.64
N GLN A 38 15.43 40.02 -3.67
CA GLN A 38 14.64 39.54 -2.53
C GLN A 38 13.16 39.53 -2.88
N CYS A 39 12.46 38.43 -2.58
CA CYS A 39 11.01 38.39 -2.62
C CYS A 39 10.44 39.12 -1.39
N ALA A 40 9.65 40.18 -1.63
CA ALA A 40 9.08 41.01 -0.57
C ALA A 40 8.04 40.30 0.30
N ALA A 41 7.51 39.16 -0.17
CA ALA A 41 6.52 38.35 0.56
C ALA A 41 7.13 37.35 1.54
N CYS A 42 8.34 36.84 1.28
CA CYS A 42 8.93 35.78 2.09
C CYS A 42 10.42 35.95 2.42
N GLY A 43 11.01 37.09 2.04
CA GLY A 43 12.40 37.43 2.33
C GLY A 43 13.45 36.59 1.58
N ARG A 44 13.03 35.59 0.78
CA ARG A 44 13.96 34.72 0.05
C ARG A 44 14.67 35.47 -1.07
N TRP A 45 15.99 35.29 -1.15
CA TRP A 45 16.83 35.77 -2.24
C TRP A 45 16.79 34.79 -3.42
N LEU A 46 16.40 35.29 -4.59
CA LEU A 46 16.16 34.52 -5.81
C LEU A 46 16.86 35.17 -6.99
N ASN A 47 17.22 34.41 -8.02
CA ASN A 47 17.71 35.00 -9.27
C ASN A 47 16.62 35.85 -9.97
N THR A 48 15.36 35.46 -9.81
CA THR A 48 14.19 36.12 -10.38
C THR A 48 12.98 35.77 -9.51
N VAL A 49 12.16 36.75 -9.16
CA VAL A 49 10.84 36.50 -8.55
C VAL A 49 9.88 36.13 -9.68
N SER A 50 9.87 34.85 -10.03
CA SER A 50 9.12 34.29 -11.16
C SER A 50 7.65 34.06 -10.83
N GLY A 51 6.81 33.98 -11.87
CA GLY A 51 5.38 33.65 -11.70
C GLY A 51 5.16 32.32 -10.99
N SER A 52 5.99 31.30 -11.25
CA SER A 52 5.89 30.01 -10.57
C SER A 52 6.15 30.11 -9.07
N HIS A 53 7.15 30.90 -8.64
CA HIS A 53 7.36 31.16 -7.22
C HIS A 53 6.16 31.87 -6.59
N LEU A 54 5.67 32.94 -7.23
CA LEU A 54 4.56 33.75 -6.71
C LEU A 54 3.26 32.95 -6.60
N THR A 55 2.91 32.17 -7.62
CA THR A 55 1.69 31.36 -7.60
C THR A 55 1.81 30.21 -6.60
N ALA A 56 2.93 29.50 -6.56
CA ALA A 56 3.08 28.32 -5.70
C ALA A 56 3.26 28.66 -4.21
N ARG A 57 3.83 29.83 -3.88
CA ARG A 57 4.12 30.21 -2.49
C ARG A 57 3.17 31.24 -1.92
N HIS A 58 2.62 32.11 -2.77
CA HIS A 58 1.85 33.28 -2.30
C HIS A 58 0.46 33.36 -2.93
N GLY A 59 0.11 32.48 -3.87
CA GLY A 59 -1.14 32.57 -4.62
C GLY A 59 -1.26 33.84 -5.47
N LEU A 60 -0.13 34.53 -5.74
CA LEU A 60 -0.12 35.81 -6.46
C LEU A 60 0.28 35.62 -7.93
N THR A 61 -0.32 36.42 -8.79
CA THR A 61 0.22 36.72 -10.12
C THR A 61 1.32 37.78 -10.02
N VAL A 62 2.16 37.91 -11.04
CA VAL A 62 3.20 38.96 -11.11
C VAL A 62 2.59 40.37 -11.01
N ALA A 63 1.42 40.60 -11.62
CA ALA A 63 0.73 41.88 -11.58
C ALA A 63 0.23 42.22 -10.17
N GLN A 64 -0.43 41.25 -9.50
CA GLN A 64 -0.89 41.40 -8.11
C GLN A 64 0.30 41.63 -7.17
N TYR A 65 1.40 40.90 -7.35
CA TYR A 65 2.62 41.10 -6.57
C TYR A 65 3.16 42.53 -6.71
N ARG A 66 3.26 43.06 -7.94
CA ARG A 66 3.72 44.45 -8.14
C ARG A 66 2.79 45.45 -7.49
N GLN A 67 1.49 45.30 -7.67
CA GLN A 67 0.49 46.18 -7.07
C GLN A 67 0.58 46.15 -5.53
N ARG A 68 0.62 44.95 -4.94
CA ARG A 68 0.63 44.76 -3.48
C ARG A 68 1.87 45.36 -2.83
N TYR A 69 3.04 45.19 -3.43
CA TYR A 69 4.30 45.69 -2.88
C TYR A 69 4.70 47.08 -3.44
N GLY A 70 3.78 47.80 -4.08
CA GLY A 70 3.99 49.15 -4.60
C GLY A 70 5.04 49.25 -5.71
N LEU A 71 5.40 48.15 -6.37
CA LEU A 71 6.39 48.15 -7.44
C LEU A 71 5.77 48.72 -8.71
N GLN A 72 6.54 49.52 -9.46
CA GLN A 72 6.11 50.02 -10.76
C GLN A 72 5.64 48.86 -11.65
N LEU A 73 4.53 49.03 -12.38
CA LEU A 73 3.91 47.96 -13.20
C LEU A 73 4.89 47.31 -14.19
N ARG A 74 5.89 48.05 -14.67
CA ARG A 74 6.92 47.59 -15.61
C ARG A 74 8.26 47.22 -14.95
N ARG A 75 8.36 47.25 -13.61
CA ARG A 75 9.58 46.87 -12.89
C ARG A 75 9.91 45.40 -13.15
N VAL A 76 11.10 45.13 -13.68
CA VAL A 76 11.60 43.77 -13.89
C VAL A 76 11.93 43.15 -12.53
N LEU A 77 11.43 41.94 -12.27
CA LEU A 77 11.62 41.22 -11.01
C LEU A 77 12.85 40.30 -11.06
N GLU A 78 13.94 40.79 -11.62
CA GLU A 78 15.19 40.07 -11.89
C GLU A 78 16.38 40.99 -11.63
N ALA A 79 17.49 40.43 -11.17
CA ALA A 79 18.71 41.20 -10.92
C ALA A 79 19.28 41.80 -12.23
N PRO A 80 19.82 43.04 -12.21
CA PRO A 80 20.37 43.69 -13.40
C PRO A 80 21.43 42.85 -14.12
N GLN A 81 22.33 42.18 -13.39
CA GLN A 81 23.39 41.34 -13.95
C GLN A 81 22.80 40.18 -14.76
N ARG A 82 21.76 39.52 -14.26
CA ARG A 82 21.09 38.39 -14.94
C ARG A 82 20.33 38.86 -16.17
N ARG A 83 19.70 40.04 -16.10
CA ARG A 83 19.10 40.69 -17.26
C ARG A 83 20.14 40.99 -18.34
N ALA A 84 21.31 41.53 -17.95
CA ALA A 84 22.41 41.80 -18.88
C ALA A 84 22.96 40.50 -19.49
N GLN A 85 23.18 39.47 -18.68
CA GLN A 85 23.62 38.14 -19.13
C GLN A 85 22.62 37.52 -20.13
N ARG A 86 21.32 37.55 -19.82
CA ARG A 86 20.27 37.06 -20.72
C ARG A 86 20.23 37.86 -22.01
N SER A 87 20.34 39.18 -21.94
CA SER A 87 20.40 40.04 -23.13
C SER A 87 21.61 39.72 -24.01
N ALA A 88 22.80 39.54 -23.42
CA ALA A 88 24.00 39.14 -24.14
C ALA A 88 23.84 37.76 -24.79
N SER A 89 23.31 36.78 -24.06
CA SER A 89 23.04 35.43 -24.59
C SER A 89 22.03 35.44 -25.74
N THR A 90 20.93 36.20 -25.60
CA THR A 90 19.96 36.38 -26.69
C THR A 90 20.61 37.03 -27.92
N ARG A 91 21.42 38.08 -27.75
CA ARG A 91 22.14 38.73 -28.86
C ARG A 91 23.09 37.76 -29.55
N GLN A 92 23.94 37.08 -28.79
CA GLN A 92 24.87 36.07 -29.32
C GLN A 92 24.14 34.96 -30.07
N ARG A 93 22.96 34.54 -29.57
CA ARG A 93 22.13 33.55 -30.27
C ARG A 93 21.56 34.08 -31.57
N MET A 94 21.08 35.32 -31.59
CA MET A 94 20.59 35.97 -32.83
C MET A 94 21.70 36.18 -33.86
N GLU A 95 22.93 36.44 -33.42
CA GLU A 95 24.11 36.52 -34.30
C GLU A 95 24.45 35.16 -34.90
N ARG A 96 24.40 34.09 -34.11
CA ARG A 96 24.71 32.72 -34.56
C ARG A 96 23.59 32.10 -35.43
N GLU A 97 22.34 32.54 -35.24
CA GLU A 97 21.16 31.98 -35.92
C GLU A 97 20.44 33.06 -36.77
N PRO A 98 20.85 33.29 -38.04
CA PRO A 98 20.22 34.31 -38.90
C PRO A 98 18.70 34.11 -39.10
N ARG A 99 18.24 32.86 -39.10
CA ARG A 99 16.80 32.53 -39.16
C ARG A 99 16.04 33.06 -37.94
N LEU A 100 16.61 32.91 -36.74
CA LEU A 100 16.00 33.43 -35.51
C LEU A 100 15.94 34.95 -35.55
N LYS A 101 17.01 35.60 -36.01
CA LYS A 101 17.02 37.06 -36.20
C LYS A 101 15.92 37.52 -37.15
N ALA A 102 15.80 36.90 -38.33
CA ALA A 102 14.76 37.25 -39.30
C ALA A 102 13.33 37.06 -38.75
N LEU A 103 13.09 36.02 -37.93
CA LEU A 103 11.81 35.80 -37.26
C LEU A 103 11.49 36.89 -36.24
N VAL A 104 12.48 37.29 -35.41
CA VAL A 104 12.31 38.36 -34.43
C VAL A 104 12.06 39.69 -35.13
N ASP A 105 12.83 40.01 -36.18
CA ASP A 105 12.65 41.25 -36.94
C ASP A 105 11.26 41.32 -37.59
N ARG A 106 10.79 40.21 -38.17
CA ARG A 106 9.42 40.11 -38.69
C ARG A 106 8.38 40.32 -37.59
N ALA A 107 8.57 39.69 -36.42
CA ALA A 107 7.64 39.85 -35.30
C ALA A 107 7.61 41.30 -34.79
N VAL A 108 8.77 41.96 -34.68
CA VAL A 108 8.86 43.39 -34.32
C VAL A 108 8.17 44.26 -35.37
N GLY A 109 8.36 43.97 -36.66
CA GLY A 109 7.65 44.64 -37.75
C GLY A 109 6.14 44.55 -37.59
N ARG A 110 5.61 43.33 -37.38
CA ARG A 110 4.16 43.10 -37.16
C ARG A 110 3.62 43.71 -35.87
N ALA A 111 4.46 43.82 -34.84
CA ALA A 111 4.11 44.52 -33.61
C ALA A 111 3.98 46.03 -33.85
N LYS A 112 4.94 46.63 -34.55
CA LYS A 112 4.94 48.05 -34.89
C LYS A 112 3.83 48.43 -35.86
N SER A 113 3.48 47.56 -36.81
CA SER A 113 2.36 47.80 -37.75
C SER A 113 0.98 47.60 -37.12
N GLY A 114 0.89 47.07 -35.90
CA GLY A 114 -0.38 46.78 -35.24
C GLY A 114 -1.07 45.47 -35.71
N GLU A 115 -0.50 44.78 -36.70
CA GLU A 115 -1.02 43.50 -37.20
C GLU A 115 -1.18 42.45 -36.10
N LEU A 116 -0.23 42.38 -35.16
CA LEU A 116 -0.32 41.44 -34.04
C LEU A 116 -1.52 41.75 -33.13
N ALA A 117 -1.84 43.03 -32.91
CA ALA A 117 -2.98 43.43 -32.09
C ALA A 117 -4.31 43.11 -32.77
N THR A 118 -4.39 43.28 -34.10
CA THR A 118 -5.56 42.87 -34.89
C THR A 118 -5.73 41.36 -34.90
N ALA A 119 -4.68 40.61 -35.21
CA ALA A 119 -4.72 39.14 -35.19
C ALA A 119 -5.12 38.57 -33.81
N TYR A 120 -4.67 39.21 -32.72
CA TYR A 120 -5.07 38.83 -31.37
C TYR A 120 -6.58 39.04 -31.13
N ARG A 121 -7.13 40.20 -31.53
CA ARG A 121 -8.58 40.48 -31.39
C ARG A 121 -9.44 39.52 -32.20
N ASP A 122 -9.01 39.20 -33.42
CA ASP A 122 -9.70 38.24 -34.29
C ASP A 122 -9.70 36.84 -33.69
N ALA A 123 -8.54 36.41 -33.17
CA ALA A 123 -8.40 35.12 -32.49
C ALA A 123 -9.28 35.01 -31.24
N MET A 124 -9.37 36.08 -30.44
CA MET A 124 -10.24 36.13 -29.26
C MET A 124 -11.72 36.06 -29.64
N THR A 125 -12.12 36.78 -30.68
CA THR A 125 -13.51 36.76 -31.19
C THR A 125 -13.90 35.38 -31.72
N ALA A 126 -13.01 34.75 -32.50
CA ALA A 126 -13.21 33.38 -32.98
C ALA A 126 -13.21 32.35 -31.83
N GLY A 127 -12.40 32.55 -30.79
CA GLY A 127 -12.37 31.72 -29.58
C GLY A 127 -13.70 31.76 -28.82
N SER A 128 -14.28 32.95 -28.63
CA SER A 128 -15.57 33.12 -27.97
C SER A 128 -16.71 32.40 -28.70
N ARG A 129 -16.78 32.54 -30.04
CA ARG A 129 -17.78 31.83 -30.87
C ARG A 129 -17.65 30.31 -30.76
N ARG A 130 -16.43 29.77 -30.78
CA ARG A 130 -16.18 28.33 -30.59
C ARG A 130 -16.57 27.84 -29.20
N SER A 131 -16.42 28.68 -28.17
CA SER A 131 -16.81 28.33 -26.80
C SER A 131 -18.34 28.21 -26.66
N ALA A 132 -19.09 29.18 -27.21
CA ALA A 132 -20.56 29.14 -27.23
C ALA A 132 -21.08 27.89 -27.96
N GLN A 133 -20.54 27.59 -29.14
CA GLN A 133 -20.90 26.38 -29.89
C GLN A 133 -20.58 25.08 -29.14
N ARG A 134 -19.54 25.05 -28.30
CA ARG A 134 -19.22 23.87 -27.47
C ARG A 134 -20.23 23.68 -26.35
N ALA A 135 -20.71 24.76 -25.73
CA ALA A 135 -21.73 24.68 -24.69
C ALA A 135 -23.05 24.12 -25.23
N GLU A 136 -23.51 24.65 -26.36
CA GLU A 136 -24.73 24.18 -27.05
C GLU A 136 -24.58 22.71 -27.49
N ARG A 137 -23.46 22.35 -28.11
CA ARG A 137 -23.20 20.95 -28.51
C ARG A 137 -23.18 20.01 -27.31
N ARG A 138 -22.66 20.44 -26.16
CA ARG A 138 -22.66 19.64 -24.93
C ARG A 138 -24.09 19.43 -24.42
N GLU A 139 -24.91 20.47 -24.42
CA GLU A 139 -26.33 20.37 -24.02
C GLU A 139 -27.12 19.42 -24.93
N GLN A 140 -26.94 19.53 -26.25
CA GLN A 140 -27.55 18.62 -27.23
C GLN A 140 -27.14 17.16 -27.00
N LEU A 141 -25.85 16.90 -26.68
CA LEU A 141 -25.38 15.55 -26.37
C LEU A 141 -25.98 15.00 -25.07
N VAL A 142 -26.12 15.84 -24.04
CA VAL A 142 -26.75 15.46 -22.77
C VAL A 142 -28.22 15.10 -22.99
N SER A 143 -28.97 15.93 -23.71
CA SER A 143 -30.38 15.67 -24.02
C SER A 143 -30.57 14.35 -24.78
N ARG A 144 -29.77 14.11 -25.84
CA ARG A 144 -29.80 12.84 -26.59
C ARG A 144 -29.43 11.63 -25.74
N ALA A 145 -28.46 11.77 -24.83
CA ALA A 145 -28.10 10.70 -23.92
C ALA A 145 -29.23 10.36 -22.92
N GLN A 146 -29.93 11.39 -22.41
CA GLN A 146 -31.08 11.20 -21.53
C GLN A 146 -32.24 10.49 -22.24
N GLU A 147 -32.59 10.91 -23.46
CA GLU A 147 -33.62 10.24 -24.26
C GLU A 147 -33.25 8.78 -24.56
N GLY A 148 -32.01 8.53 -24.97
CA GLY A 148 -31.50 7.18 -25.21
C GLY A 148 -31.60 6.30 -23.96
N SER A 149 -31.24 6.86 -22.79
CA SER A 149 -31.36 6.18 -21.50
C SER A 149 -32.83 5.83 -21.17
N ARG A 150 -33.77 6.77 -21.34
CA ARG A 150 -35.21 6.54 -21.11
C ARG A 150 -35.75 5.44 -22.01
N ARG A 151 -35.46 5.47 -23.31
CA ARG A 151 -35.90 4.42 -24.26
C ARG A 151 -35.29 3.06 -23.94
N SER A 152 -34.03 3.02 -23.49
CA SER A 152 -33.38 1.79 -23.05
C SER A 152 -34.02 1.21 -21.77
N ALA A 153 -34.31 2.08 -20.80
CA ALA A 153 -34.98 1.70 -19.56
C ALA A 153 -36.39 1.16 -19.81
N GLN A 154 -37.17 1.79 -20.71
CA GLN A 154 -38.49 1.31 -21.08
C GLN A 154 -38.42 -0.08 -21.74
N ARG A 155 -37.57 -0.26 -22.76
CA ARG A 155 -37.38 -1.57 -23.40
C ARG A 155 -36.98 -2.66 -22.40
N SER A 156 -36.15 -2.32 -21.42
CA SER A 156 -35.74 -3.25 -20.36
C SER A 156 -36.89 -3.58 -19.40
N ARG A 157 -37.87 -2.69 -19.20
CA ARG A 157 -39.11 -2.99 -18.46
C ARG A 157 -39.99 -3.92 -19.28
N ASP A 158 -40.29 -3.55 -20.52
CA ASP A 158 -41.14 -4.32 -21.43
C ASP A 158 -40.62 -5.76 -21.61
N GLN A 159 -39.30 -5.94 -21.76
CA GLN A 159 -38.67 -7.27 -21.86
C GLN A 159 -38.87 -8.12 -20.60
N ARG A 160 -38.79 -7.51 -19.41
CA ARG A 160 -39.01 -8.24 -18.15
C ARG A 160 -40.48 -8.62 -17.98
N ASP A 161 -41.40 -7.72 -18.33
CA ASP A 161 -42.84 -7.98 -18.28
C ASP A 161 -43.24 -9.10 -19.24
N ALA A 162 -42.77 -9.03 -20.49
CA ALA A 162 -42.96 -10.12 -21.46
C ALA A 162 -42.37 -11.44 -20.95
N ARG A 163 -41.16 -11.41 -20.38
CA ARG A 163 -40.53 -12.62 -19.84
C ARG A 163 -41.28 -13.19 -18.64
N ALA A 164 -41.83 -12.35 -17.75
CA ALA A 164 -42.65 -12.81 -16.64
C ALA A 164 -43.95 -13.46 -17.14
N ALA A 165 -44.58 -12.88 -18.16
CA ALA A 165 -45.75 -13.45 -18.82
C ALA A 165 -45.46 -14.81 -19.48
N ASP A 166 -44.34 -14.95 -20.18
CA ASP A 166 -43.89 -16.23 -20.77
C ASP A 166 -43.70 -17.33 -19.71
N LEU A 167 -43.36 -16.95 -18.48
CA LEU A 167 -43.18 -17.85 -17.35
C LEU A 167 -44.51 -18.14 -16.60
N GLY A 168 -45.63 -17.62 -17.09
CA GLY A 168 -46.96 -17.82 -16.53
C GLY A 168 -47.33 -16.88 -15.38
N PHE A 169 -46.61 -15.76 -15.21
CA PHE A 169 -46.91 -14.76 -14.19
C PHE A 169 -47.64 -13.55 -14.78
N LEU A 170 -48.54 -12.93 -14.00
CA LEU A 170 -49.31 -11.78 -14.46
C LEU A 170 -48.43 -10.55 -14.75
N ASP A 171 -47.43 -10.33 -13.91
CA ASP A 171 -46.47 -9.22 -14.00
C ASP A 171 -45.14 -9.60 -13.32
N VAL A 172 -44.12 -8.75 -13.49
CA VAL A 172 -42.80 -8.94 -12.84
C VAL A 172 -42.92 -8.94 -11.31
N ALA A 173 -43.86 -8.18 -10.74
CA ALA A 173 -44.03 -8.10 -9.29
C ALA A 173 -44.49 -9.44 -8.70
N SER A 174 -45.48 -10.08 -9.32
CA SER A 174 -46.00 -11.40 -8.94
C SER A 174 -44.96 -12.49 -9.11
N TYR A 175 -44.18 -12.43 -10.20
CA TYR A 175 -43.01 -13.29 -10.40
C TYR A 175 -41.99 -13.15 -9.25
N LEU A 176 -41.59 -11.91 -8.93
CA LEU A 176 -40.58 -11.67 -7.90
C LEU A 176 -41.06 -12.13 -6.52
N ARG A 177 -42.33 -11.91 -6.16
CA ARG A 177 -42.90 -12.40 -4.89
C ARG A 177 -42.89 -13.92 -4.79
N ASP A 178 -43.29 -14.63 -5.85
CA ASP A 178 -43.26 -16.12 -5.86
C ASP A 178 -41.83 -16.63 -5.73
N ARG A 179 -40.92 -16.18 -6.59
CA ARG A 179 -39.52 -16.66 -6.59
C ARG A 179 -38.80 -16.31 -5.30
N HIS A 180 -39.00 -15.10 -4.78
CA HIS A 180 -38.47 -14.67 -3.48
C HIS A 180 -39.02 -15.50 -2.33
N GLY A 181 -40.34 -15.75 -2.31
CA GLY A 181 -41.01 -16.63 -1.34
C GLY A 181 -40.46 -18.06 -1.34
N ARG A 182 -40.09 -18.58 -2.51
CA ARG A 182 -39.40 -19.89 -2.67
C ARG A 182 -37.91 -19.84 -2.32
N GLY A 183 -37.40 -18.71 -1.86
CA GLY A 183 -36.01 -18.53 -1.50
C GLY A 183 -35.03 -18.55 -2.68
N TRP A 184 -35.45 -18.09 -3.86
CA TRP A 184 -34.52 -17.96 -4.99
C TRP A 184 -33.53 -16.83 -4.76
N SER A 185 -32.30 -17.03 -5.26
CA SER A 185 -31.29 -15.97 -5.24
C SER A 185 -31.60 -14.90 -6.30
N VAL A 186 -31.20 -13.65 -6.03
CA VAL A 186 -31.29 -12.54 -7.00
C VAL A 186 -30.59 -12.89 -8.32
N PHE A 187 -29.49 -13.63 -8.27
CA PHE A 187 -28.79 -14.09 -9.47
C PHE A 187 -29.67 -15.03 -10.32
N LYS A 188 -30.33 -16.00 -9.70
CA LYS A 188 -31.21 -16.94 -10.40
C LYS A 188 -32.43 -16.23 -10.97
N MET A 189 -33.04 -15.34 -10.19
CA MET A 189 -34.16 -14.51 -10.65
C MET A 189 -33.78 -13.63 -11.84
N ALA A 190 -32.61 -12.98 -11.79
CA ALA A 190 -32.08 -12.15 -12.87
C ALA A 190 -31.80 -12.96 -14.14
N ALA A 191 -31.22 -14.16 -14.01
CA ALA A 191 -30.97 -15.05 -15.14
C ALA A 191 -32.27 -15.52 -15.80
N GLU A 192 -33.29 -15.89 -15.02
CA GLU A 192 -34.58 -16.35 -15.56
C GLU A 192 -35.39 -15.21 -16.23
N LEU A 193 -35.32 -13.98 -15.68
CA LEU A 193 -35.92 -12.77 -16.28
C LEU A 193 -35.12 -12.19 -17.46
N GLY A 194 -33.91 -12.67 -17.74
CA GLY A 194 -33.04 -12.05 -18.74
C GLY A 194 -32.64 -10.61 -18.39
N SER A 195 -32.48 -10.29 -17.10
CA SER A 195 -32.18 -8.95 -16.61
C SER A 195 -30.89 -8.88 -15.81
N SER A 196 -30.45 -7.67 -15.48
CA SER A 196 -29.28 -7.47 -14.62
C SER A 196 -29.65 -7.69 -13.14
N ARG A 197 -28.70 -8.17 -12.34
CA ARG A 197 -28.86 -8.32 -10.89
C ARG A 197 -29.31 -7.02 -10.21
N GLN A 198 -28.69 -5.91 -10.59
CA GLN A 198 -29.01 -4.60 -10.02
C GLN A 198 -30.45 -4.18 -10.30
N SER A 199 -30.96 -4.49 -11.50
CA SER A 199 -32.34 -4.20 -11.86
C SER A 199 -33.34 -5.00 -11.03
N VAL A 200 -33.07 -6.29 -10.78
CA VAL A 200 -33.88 -7.12 -9.90
C VAL A 200 -33.80 -6.64 -8.45
N THR A 201 -32.61 -6.31 -7.94
CA THR A 201 -32.46 -5.75 -6.58
C THR A 201 -33.27 -4.47 -6.40
N ALA A 202 -33.26 -3.56 -7.38
CA ALA A 202 -34.04 -2.32 -7.30
C ALA A 202 -35.56 -2.59 -7.27
N LEU A 203 -36.04 -3.54 -8.07
CA LEU A 203 -37.45 -3.95 -8.04
C LEU A 203 -37.85 -4.63 -6.73
N LEU A 204 -36.99 -5.49 -6.16
CA LEU A 204 -37.25 -6.09 -4.86
C LEU A 204 -37.39 -5.03 -3.76
N ALA A 205 -36.56 -3.99 -3.80
CA ALA A 205 -36.65 -2.87 -2.88
C ALA A 205 -37.92 -2.03 -3.11
N GLU A 206 -38.34 -1.80 -4.35
CA GLU A 206 -39.59 -1.10 -4.69
C GLU A 206 -40.84 -1.86 -4.20
N LEU A 207 -40.76 -3.19 -4.14
CA LEU A 207 -41.83 -4.06 -3.63
C LEU A 207 -41.79 -4.27 -2.11
N ASP A 208 -40.87 -3.60 -1.40
CA ASP A 208 -40.62 -3.77 0.03
C ASP A 208 -40.37 -5.24 0.42
N LEU A 209 -39.75 -6.00 -0.49
CA LEU A 209 -39.39 -7.40 -0.22
C LEU A 209 -38.08 -7.46 0.58
N PRO A 210 -38.02 -8.29 1.63
CA PRO A 210 -36.85 -8.36 2.49
C PRO A 210 -35.59 -8.67 1.68
N GLY A 211 -34.50 -7.98 2.00
CA GLY A 211 -33.21 -8.28 1.38
C GLY A 211 -32.72 -9.70 1.72
N PRO A 212 -31.73 -10.25 0.99
CA PRO A 212 -31.15 -11.58 1.27
C PRO A 212 -30.56 -11.73 2.68
N LEU A 213 -30.37 -10.61 3.37
CA LEU A 213 -29.89 -10.48 4.74
C LEU A 213 -30.96 -9.88 5.66
N ASP A 214 -32.24 -10.09 5.38
CA ASP A 214 -33.30 -9.81 6.34
C ASP A 214 -33.62 -11.09 7.15
N ARG A 215 -33.90 -10.94 8.45
CA ARG A 215 -34.33 -12.05 9.31
C ARG A 215 -35.61 -12.71 8.82
N GLN A 216 -36.47 -11.96 8.14
CA GLN A 216 -37.71 -12.44 7.56
C GLN A 216 -37.50 -13.12 6.19
N HIS A 217 -36.29 -13.11 5.64
CA HIS A 217 -36.04 -13.69 4.33
C HIS A 217 -36.28 -15.22 4.34
N PRO A 218 -37.05 -15.79 3.40
CA PRO A 218 -37.39 -17.22 3.38
C PRO A 218 -36.16 -18.15 3.38
N ILE A 219 -35.09 -17.75 2.67
CA ILE A 219 -33.80 -18.47 2.70
C ILE A 219 -33.23 -18.56 4.12
N GLU A 220 -33.29 -17.48 4.90
CA GLU A 220 -32.75 -17.47 6.27
C GLU A 220 -33.56 -18.41 7.17
N GLN A 221 -34.89 -18.35 7.07
CA GLN A 221 -35.77 -19.27 7.78
C GLN A 221 -35.53 -20.73 7.39
N ALA A 222 -35.36 -21.02 6.09
CA ALA A 222 -35.08 -22.36 5.60
C ALA A 222 -33.68 -22.87 6.02
N ALA A 223 -32.69 -22.00 6.14
CA ALA A 223 -31.37 -22.35 6.65
C ALA A 223 -31.40 -22.72 8.12
N LEU A 224 -32.07 -21.90 8.94
CA LEU A 224 -32.21 -22.10 10.38
C LEU A 224 -33.12 -23.29 10.71
N GLY A 225 -34.20 -23.48 9.94
CA GLY A 225 -35.07 -24.65 10.04
C GLY A 225 -34.35 -25.97 9.77
N ARG A 226 -33.39 -26.01 8.83
CA ARG A 226 -32.57 -27.20 8.55
C ARG A 226 -31.71 -27.65 9.73
N VAL A 227 -31.24 -26.71 10.54
CA VAL A 227 -30.45 -27.01 11.75
C VAL A 227 -31.31 -27.05 13.02
N GLY A 228 -32.62 -26.85 12.92
CA GLY A 228 -33.54 -26.92 14.06
C GLY A 228 -33.43 -25.76 15.06
N HIS A 229 -32.92 -24.59 14.65
CA HIS A 229 -32.77 -23.43 15.53
C HIS A 229 -33.62 -22.25 15.03
N ALA A 230 -34.11 -21.41 15.94
CA ALA A 230 -34.91 -20.23 15.55
C ALA A 230 -34.05 -19.04 15.12
N THR A 231 -32.80 -18.96 15.58
CA THR A 231 -31.87 -17.85 15.29
C THR A 231 -30.46 -18.35 15.03
N LEU A 232 -29.66 -17.54 14.30
CA LEU A 232 -28.25 -17.83 14.09
C LEU A 232 -27.48 -17.87 15.42
N PHE A 233 -27.83 -17.00 16.38
CA PHE A 233 -27.23 -17.01 17.71
C PHE A 233 -27.42 -18.35 18.42
N GLN A 234 -28.65 -18.88 18.46
CA GLN A 234 -28.93 -20.17 19.09
C GLN A 234 -28.16 -21.31 18.41
N PHE A 235 -28.09 -21.30 17.07
CA PHE A 235 -27.30 -22.28 16.33
C PHE A 235 -25.83 -22.18 16.72
N LEU A 236 -25.19 -21.01 16.59
CA LEU A 236 -23.76 -20.84 16.90
C LEU A 236 -23.42 -21.10 18.37
N ALA A 237 -24.33 -20.80 19.31
CA ALA A 237 -24.13 -21.07 20.73
C ALA A 237 -24.18 -22.57 21.07
N ALA A 238 -24.89 -23.38 20.28
CA ALA A 238 -24.97 -24.82 20.46
C ALA A 238 -23.78 -25.57 19.83
N GLN A 239 -22.96 -24.91 19.00
CA GLN A 239 -21.83 -25.54 18.34
C GLN A 239 -20.58 -25.51 19.22
N PRO A 240 -19.78 -26.60 19.24
CA PRO A 240 -18.46 -26.59 19.85
C PRO A 240 -17.55 -25.49 19.28
N ALA A 241 -16.65 -24.95 20.09
CA ALA A 241 -15.77 -23.83 19.72
C ALA A 241 -14.73 -24.19 18.62
N ASP A 242 -14.53 -25.48 18.36
CA ASP A 242 -13.61 -25.99 17.34
C ASP A 242 -14.27 -26.18 15.96
N VAL A 243 -15.60 -26.04 15.85
CA VAL A 243 -16.29 -26.15 14.56
C VAL A 243 -15.97 -24.95 13.69
N GLY A 244 -15.23 -25.20 12.61
CA GLY A 244 -14.79 -24.13 11.72
C GLY A 244 -15.95 -23.52 10.90
N PRO A 245 -15.84 -22.26 10.44
CA PRO A 245 -16.88 -21.59 9.65
C PRO A 245 -17.34 -22.36 8.41
N LYS A 246 -16.47 -23.21 7.82
CA LYS A 246 -16.81 -24.06 6.67
C LYS A 246 -17.85 -25.14 7.02
N GLN A 247 -17.70 -25.78 8.18
CA GLN A 247 -18.64 -26.80 8.65
C GLN A 247 -19.96 -26.17 9.07
N LEU A 248 -19.91 -25.05 9.78
CA LEU A 248 -21.09 -24.26 10.17
C LEU A 248 -21.90 -23.83 8.93
N ALA A 249 -21.23 -23.29 7.91
CA ALA A 249 -21.88 -22.88 6.67
C ALA A 249 -22.47 -24.08 5.92
N ALA A 250 -21.78 -25.22 5.89
CA ALA A 250 -22.28 -26.44 5.27
C ALA A 250 -23.53 -26.99 5.97
N ALA A 251 -23.59 -26.96 7.32
CA ALA A 251 -24.76 -27.37 8.09
C ALA A 251 -25.98 -26.49 7.77
N LEU A 252 -25.77 -25.18 7.61
CA LEU A 252 -26.79 -24.24 7.15
C LEU A 252 -27.07 -24.35 5.64
N GLY A 253 -26.34 -25.20 4.91
CA GLY A 253 -26.24 -25.28 3.44
C GLY A 253 -26.16 -23.91 2.76
N HIS A 254 -25.22 -23.11 3.25
CA HIS A 254 -24.84 -21.81 2.72
C HIS A 254 -23.33 -21.73 2.53
N SER A 255 -22.87 -20.63 1.94
CA SER A 255 -21.45 -20.34 1.77
C SER A 255 -20.86 -19.69 3.02
N VAL A 256 -19.55 -19.85 3.25
CA VAL A 256 -18.84 -19.18 4.35
C VAL A 256 -18.98 -17.65 4.27
N PRO A 257 -18.89 -16.99 3.09
CA PRO A 257 -19.15 -15.55 3.00
C PRO A 257 -20.55 -15.14 3.47
N TRP A 258 -21.60 -15.92 3.17
CA TRP A 258 -22.94 -15.65 3.66
C TRP A 258 -22.99 -15.69 5.20
N LEU A 259 -22.40 -16.74 5.80
CA LEU A 259 -22.35 -16.90 7.25
C LEU A 259 -21.59 -15.75 7.93
N LYS A 260 -20.45 -15.32 7.35
CA LYS A 260 -19.66 -14.19 7.88
C LYS A 260 -20.44 -12.88 7.88
N VAL A 261 -21.00 -12.49 6.73
CA VAL A 261 -21.78 -11.26 6.61
C VAL A 261 -23.00 -11.29 7.54
N ARG A 262 -23.62 -12.47 7.68
CA ARG A 262 -24.75 -12.67 8.57
C ARG A 262 -24.38 -12.51 10.04
N ALA A 263 -23.26 -13.10 10.46
CA ALA A 263 -22.76 -12.99 11.82
C ALA A 263 -22.32 -11.57 12.14
N GLU A 264 -21.67 -10.87 11.22
CA GLU A 264 -21.33 -9.44 11.38
C GLU A 264 -22.58 -8.59 11.63
N ARG A 265 -23.64 -8.76 10.84
CA ARG A 265 -24.93 -8.06 11.06
C ARG A 265 -25.51 -8.29 12.46
N ASP A 266 -25.43 -9.52 12.97
CA ASP A 266 -25.99 -9.88 14.28
C ASP A 266 -25.02 -9.63 15.46
N GLY A 267 -23.83 -9.07 15.22
CA GLY A 267 -22.83 -8.89 16.28
C GLY A 267 -22.22 -10.21 16.77
N LEU A 268 -22.17 -11.22 15.91
CA LEU A 268 -21.68 -12.58 16.18
C LEU A 268 -20.36 -12.91 15.45
N ALA A 269 -19.71 -11.90 14.85
CA ALA A 269 -18.47 -12.10 14.10
C ALA A 269 -17.38 -12.81 14.94
N ASP A 270 -17.31 -12.50 16.24
CA ASP A 270 -16.35 -13.10 17.18
C ASP A 270 -16.55 -14.61 17.34
N ARG A 271 -17.77 -15.11 17.18
CA ARG A 271 -18.09 -16.54 17.23
C ARG A 271 -17.63 -17.31 16.00
N LEU A 272 -17.32 -16.60 14.91
CA LEU A 272 -16.78 -17.21 13.68
C LEU A 272 -15.26 -17.09 13.56
N GLN A 273 -14.61 -16.42 14.53
CA GLN A 273 -13.16 -16.39 14.54
C GLN A 273 -12.66 -17.82 14.72
N PRO A 274 -11.73 -18.29 13.87
CA PRO A 274 -11.12 -19.59 14.08
C PRO A 274 -10.53 -19.60 15.49
N ALA A 275 -10.60 -20.75 16.17
CA ALA A 275 -9.91 -20.93 17.44
C ALA A 275 -8.47 -20.40 17.30
N PRO A 276 -7.96 -19.66 18.32
CA PRO A 276 -6.66 -19.02 18.24
C PRO A 276 -5.62 -20.05 17.81
N THR A 277 -4.81 -19.71 16.82
CA THR A 277 -3.75 -20.60 16.32
C THR A 277 -2.81 -21.01 17.46
N ALA A 278 -2.11 -22.13 17.32
CA ALA A 278 -1.11 -22.53 18.32
C ALA A 278 -0.11 -21.41 18.63
N LEU A 279 0.26 -20.61 17.62
CA LEU A 279 1.10 -19.42 17.78
C LEU A 279 0.44 -18.33 18.64
N GLN A 280 -0.83 -17.99 18.36
CA GLN A 280 -1.55 -17.00 19.16
C GLN A 280 -1.74 -17.46 20.61
N ARG A 281 -2.00 -18.76 20.82
CA ARG A 281 -2.10 -19.33 22.17
C ARG A 281 -0.78 -19.19 22.92
N ILE A 282 0.34 -19.58 22.32
CA ILE A 282 1.64 -19.46 22.99
C ILE A 282 2.06 -18.00 23.21
N THR A 283 1.72 -17.09 22.30
CA THR A 283 1.95 -15.65 22.52
C THR A 283 1.14 -15.15 23.71
N ALA A 284 -0.13 -15.55 23.84
CA ALA A 284 -0.94 -15.20 25.00
C ALA A 284 -0.37 -15.81 26.29
N THR A 285 0.06 -17.07 26.27
CA THR A 285 0.74 -17.73 27.41
C THR A 285 2.04 -17.02 27.78
N ALA A 286 2.83 -16.60 26.79
CA ALA A 286 4.07 -15.86 26.99
C ALA A 286 3.81 -14.54 27.73
N HIS A 287 2.83 -13.76 27.27
CA HIS A 287 2.43 -12.51 27.93
C HIS A 287 1.90 -12.75 29.35
N GLN A 288 1.10 -13.78 29.57
CA GLN A 288 0.62 -14.13 30.92
C GLN A 288 1.76 -14.52 31.87
N ALA A 289 2.83 -15.11 31.35
CA ALA A 289 4.03 -15.45 32.09
C ALA A 289 5.05 -14.29 32.20
N GLY A 290 4.71 -13.09 31.70
CA GLY A 290 5.56 -11.90 31.80
C GLY A 290 6.63 -11.74 30.72
N PHE A 291 6.50 -12.46 29.59
CA PHE A 291 7.41 -12.34 28.44
C PHE A 291 6.81 -11.45 27.35
N ASP A 292 7.67 -10.74 26.61
CA ASP A 292 7.23 -9.83 25.55
C ASP A 292 6.78 -10.57 24.29
N ASP A 293 7.30 -11.76 24.05
CA ASP A 293 6.93 -12.59 22.90
C ASP A 293 7.10 -14.09 23.16
N ALA A 294 6.53 -14.90 22.26
CA ALA A 294 6.60 -16.35 22.34
C ALA A 294 8.03 -16.90 22.25
N GLY A 295 8.93 -16.23 21.52
CA GLY A 295 10.33 -16.61 21.40
C GLY A 295 11.08 -16.49 22.73
N GLN A 296 10.92 -15.37 23.44
CA GLN A 296 11.52 -15.17 24.77
C GLN A 296 11.04 -16.22 25.78
N TYR A 297 9.73 -16.49 25.80
CA TYR A 297 9.15 -17.53 26.66
C TYR A 297 9.76 -18.91 26.35
N LEU A 298 9.80 -19.29 25.07
CA LEU A 298 10.38 -20.56 24.64
C LEU A 298 11.87 -20.65 24.96
N ALA A 299 12.62 -19.55 24.83
CA ALA A 299 14.03 -19.47 25.16
C ALA A 299 14.29 -19.68 26.65
N HIS A 300 13.51 -19.03 27.50
CA HIS A 300 13.57 -19.20 28.94
C HIS A 300 13.30 -20.66 29.34
N ARG A 301 12.21 -21.25 28.83
CA ARG A 301 11.88 -22.66 29.10
C ARG A 301 12.95 -23.63 28.61
N TYR A 302 13.57 -23.34 27.46
CA TYR A 302 14.67 -24.15 26.94
C TYR A 302 15.92 -24.04 27.81
N ALA A 303 16.22 -22.85 28.34
CA ALA A 303 17.32 -22.62 29.28
C ALA A 303 17.11 -23.38 30.60
N ASP A 304 15.87 -23.45 31.08
CA ASP A 304 15.46 -24.24 32.26
C ASP A 304 15.48 -25.76 32.03
N GLY A 305 15.82 -26.19 30.82
CA GLY A 305 16.07 -27.59 30.50
C GLY A 305 14.98 -28.28 29.70
N ALA A 306 13.89 -27.59 29.36
CA ALA A 306 12.80 -28.16 28.57
C ALA A 306 13.32 -28.65 27.21
N THR A 307 12.92 -29.86 26.85
CA THR A 307 13.21 -30.48 25.57
C THR A 307 12.26 -29.94 24.50
N THR A 308 12.65 -30.08 23.22
CA THR A 308 11.76 -29.71 22.10
C THR A 308 10.47 -30.53 22.06
N SER A 309 10.48 -31.74 22.62
CA SER A 309 9.30 -32.60 22.70
C SER A 309 8.31 -32.10 23.75
N GLU A 310 8.79 -31.70 24.93
CA GLU A 310 7.97 -31.10 25.99
C GLU A 310 7.36 -29.78 25.51
N LEU A 311 8.16 -28.91 24.91
CA LEU A 311 7.67 -27.64 24.34
C LEU A 311 6.63 -27.87 23.23
N LYS A 312 6.79 -28.91 22.42
CA LYS A 312 5.78 -29.27 21.41
C LYS A 312 4.47 -29.71 22.05
N GLN A 313 4.52 -30.55 23.09
CA GLN A 313 3.33 -31.02 23.79
C GLN A 313 2.60 -29.88 24.50
N GLU A 314 3.35 -28.97 25.13
CA GLU A 314 2.81 -27.82 25.85
C GLU A 314 2.17 -26.78 24.92
N THR A 315 2.83 -26.44 23.82
CA THR A 315 2.40 -25.33 22.95
C THR A 315 1.50 -25.77 21.79
N GLY A 316 1.54 -27.05 21.43
CA GLY A 316 0.91 -27.58 20.21
C GLY A 316 1.55 -27.08 18.91
N LEU A 317 2.72 -26.43 18.96
CA LEU A 317 3.44 -25.98 17.77
C LEU A 317 4.08 -27.15 17.02
N HIS A 318 4.12 -27.06 15.69
CA HIS A 318 4.88 -28.02 14.89
C HIS A 318 6.39 -27.85 15.11
N SER A 319 7.17 -28.93 15.03
CA SER A 319 8.62 -28.93 15.31
C SER A 319 9.40 -27.89 14.50
N GLN A 320 8.99 -27.64 13.25
CA GLN A 320 9.61 -26.62 12.39
C GLN A 320 9.32 -25.19 12.86
N GLN A 321 8.11 -24.91 13.35
CA GLN A 321 7.75 -23.60 13.89
C GLN A 321 8.48 -23.34 15.20
N LEU A 322 8.54 -24.35 16.07
CA LEU A 322 9.29 -24.28 17.32
C LEU A 322 10.78 -24.01 17.05
N ALA A 323 11.37 -24.70 16.08
CA ALA A 323 12.74 -24.46 15.66
C ALA A 323 12.97 -23.03 15.17
N ALA A 324 12.09 -22.50 14.33
CA ALA A 324 12.19 -21.15 13.81
C ALA A 324 12.10 -20.09 14.93
N LEU A 325 11.18 -20.25 15.89
CA LEU A 325 11.03 -19.34 17.02
C LEU A 325 12.24 -19.38 17.96
N LEU A 326 12.76 -20.56 18.28
CA LEU A 326 13.97 -20.71 19.09
C LEU A 326 15.19 -20.07 18.40
N THR A 327 15.34 -20.27 17.09
CA THR A 327 16.42 -19.62 16.32
C THR A 327 16.26 -18.10 16.29
N ALA A 328 15.04 -17.58 16.09
CA ALA A 328 14.79 -16.14 16.13
C ALA A 328 15.08 -15.52 17.51
N ALA A 329 14.85 -16.29 18.59
CA ALA A 329 15.20 -15.90 19.96
C ALA A 329 16.69 -16.08 20.30
N GLY A 330 17.54 -16.44 19.34
CA GLY A 330 18.97 -16.63 19.54
C GLY A 330 19.34 -17.91 20.31
N VAL A 331 18.40 -18.84 20.49
CA VAL A 331 18.64 -20.09 21.21
C VAL A 331 19.32 -21.09 20.29
N GLN A 332 20.56 -21.43 20.61
CA GLN A 332 21.24 -22.57 20.00
C GLN A 332 20.63 -23.87 20.52
N ARG A 333 20.01 -24.64 19.63
CA ARG A 333 19.40 -25.92 19.99
C ARG A 333 20.48 -26.91 20.38
N ARG A 334 20.21 -27.78 21.36
CA ARG A 334 21.11 -28.88 21.75
C ARG A 334 21.41 -29.85 20.61
N THR A 335 20.54 -29.92 19.61
CA THR A 335 20.74 -30.71 18.39
C THR A 335 21.51 -29.96 17.30
N ASP A 336 21.78 -28.66 17.48
CA ASP A 336 22.59 -27.88 16.54
C ASP A 336 24.01 -28.43 16.54
N PRO A 337 24.55 -28.84 15.38
CA PRO A 337 25.91 -29.35 15.31
C PRO A 337 26.97 -28.40 15.91
N ALA A 338 26.79 -27.07 15.82
CA ALA A 338 27.71 -26.11 16.40
C ALA A 338 27.69 -26.13 17.94
N TYR A 339 26.51 -26.30 18.54
CA TYR A 339 26.36 -26.47 19.98
C TYR A 339 27.02 -27.77 20.47
N VAL A 340 26.75 -28.87 19.76
CA VAL A 340 27.35 -30.18 20.07
C VAL A 340 28.87 -30.14 19.96
N GLU A 341 29.40 -29.49 18.92
CA GLU A 341 30.84 -29.26 18.77
C GLU A 341 31.40 -28.47 19.95
N ARG A 342 30.77 -27.34 20.29
CA ARG A 342 31.24 -26.48 21.38
C ARG A 342 31.25 -27.23 22.71
N GLN A 343 30.15 -27.91 23.04
CA GLN A 343 30.05 -28.72 24.26
C GLN A 343 31.11 -29.84 24.30
N THR A 344 31.41 -30.44 23.15
CA THR A 344 32.43 -31.49 23.05
C THR A 344 33.84 -30.94 23.31
N LEU A 345 34.17 -29.76 22.77
CA LEU A 345 35.46 -29.10 22.99
C LEU A 345 35.60 -28.57 24.42
N ASP A 346 34.53 -28.00 24.98
CA ASP A 346 34.50 -27.55 26.37
C ASP A 346 34.69 -28.72 27.34
N GLY A 347 34.14 -29.90 27.03
CA GLY A 347 34.31 -31.13 27.82
C GLY A 347 35.76 -31.61 27.96
N ILE A 348 36.63 -31.27 27.00
CA ILE A 348 38.07 -31.56 27.06
C ILE A 348 38.92 -30.33 27.42
N GLY A 349 38.27 -29.22 27.79
CA GLY A 349 38.94 -27.96 28.15
C GLY A 349 39.61 -27.24 26.97
N TYR A 350 39.28 -27.57 25.72
CA TYR A 350 39.89 -26.94 24.55
C TYR A 350 39.22 -25.61 24.20
N ARG A 351 39.98 -24.52 24.26
CA ARG A 351 39.52 -23.17 23.89
C ARG A 351 39.86 -22.90 22.42
N GLY A 352 38.93 -23.17 21.51
CA GLY A 352 39.08 -22.88 20.08
C GLY A 352 37.95 -23.47 19.23
N SER A 353 38.08 -23.42 17.91
CA SER A 353 37.17 -24.13 17.01
C SER A 353 37.56 -25.60 16.86
N LEU A 354 36.65 -26.43 16.31
CA LEU A 354 36.97 -27.82 16.00
C LEU A 354 38.08 -27.94 14.95
N VAL A 355 38.16 -26.97 14.03
CA VAL A 355 39.20 -26.90 13.00
C VAL A 355 40.56 -26.61 13.64
N ASP A 356 40.62 -25.66 14.58
CA ASP A 356 41.87 -25.33 15.30
C ASP A 356 42.36 -26.52 16.13
N TYR A 357 41.42 -27.19 16.81
CA TYR A 357 41.69 -28.42 17.54
C TYR A 357 42.31 -29.49 16.63
N ALA A 358 41.65 -29.79 15.51
CA ALA A 358 42.12 -30.80 14.58
C ALA A 358 43.46 -30.42 13.94
N ALA A 359 43.67 -29.15 13.57
CA ALA A 359 44.93 -28.68 13.01
C ALA A 359 46.10 -28.81 14.00
N THR A 360 45.88 -28.41 15.26
CA THR A 360 46.86 -28.50 16.35
C THR A 360 47.22 -29.96 16.66
N ARG A 361 46.22 -30.86 16.72
CA ARG A 361 46.47 -32.29 16.95
C ARG A 361 47.16 -32.95 15.75
N THR A 362 46.77 -32.58 14.53
CA THR A 362 47.39 -33.12 13.30
C THR A 362 48.86 -32.70 13.17
N SER A 363 49.22 -31.45 13.51
CA SER A 363 50.62 -30.99 13.47
C SER A 363 51.52 -31.72 14.47
N THR A 364 50.94 -32.28 15.54
CA THR A 364 51.64 -33.13 16.52
C THR A 364 51.60 -34.62 16.17
N GLY A 365 51.13 -34.99 14.97
CA GLY A 365 51.13 -36.36 14.46
C GLY A 365 49.99 -37.23 14.97
N TRP A 366 48.91 -36.64 15.50
CA TRP A 366 47.75 -37.41 15.96
C TRP A 366 46.94 -37.98 14.79
N THR A 367 46.43 -39.20 14.95
CA THR A 367 45.50 -39.83 14.02
C THR A 367 44.06 -39.40 14.31
N VAL A 368 43.16 -39.59 13.33
CA VAL A 368 41.72 -39.32 13.48
C VAL A 368 41.12 -40.13 14.64
N GLN A 369 41.50 -41.40 14.77
CA GLN A 369 41.03 -42.28 15.84
C GLN A 369 41.41 -41.75 17.22
N ARG A 370 42.60 -41.14 17.36
CA ARG A 370 43.05 -40.60 18.64
C ARG A 370 42.31 -39.30 18.97
N MET A 371 42.08 -38.44 17.98
CA MET A 371 41.30 -37.21 18.15
C MET A 371 39.85 -37.51 18.52
N SER A 372 39.20 -38.44 17.83
CA SER A 372 37.82 -38.84 18.09
C SER A 372 37.67 -39.47 19.48
N ALA A 373 38.62 -40.31 19.90
CA ALA A 373 38.66 -40.89 21.24
C ALA A 373 38.81 -39.83 22.33
N GLU A 374 39.70 -38.84 22.16
CA GLU A 374 39.84 -37.71 23.10
C GLU A 374 38.53 -36.91 23.19
N LEU A 375 37.88 -36.65 22.05
CA LEU A 375 36.59 -35.95 22.01
C LEU A 375 35.40 -36.78 22.53
N GLY A 376 35.58 -38.08 22.80
CA GLY A 376 34.46 -38.98 23.15
C GLY A 376 33.40 -39.07 22.03
N ARG A 377 33.82 -38.97 20.77
CA ARG A 377 32.95 -39.01 19.58
C ARG A 377 33.43 -40.08 18.59
N SER A 378 32.60 -40.44 17.62
CA SER A 378 33.01 -41.37 16.56
C SER A 378 33.87 -40.69 15.50
N ASP A 379 34.75 -41.46 14.85
CA ASP A 379 35.56 -41.01 13.71
C ASP A 379 34.69 -40.39 12.60
N VAL A 380 33.53 -41.01 12.35
CA VAL A 380 32.55 -40.56 11.35
C VAL A 380 31.98 -39.19 11.71
N TRP A 381 31.70 -38.94 12.99
CA TRP A 381 31.22 -37.64 13.46
C TRP A 381 32.28 -36.56 13.21
N LEU A 382 33.51 -36.80 13.68
CA LEU A 382 34.61 -35.85 13.53
C LEU A 382 34.88 -35.56 12.04
N ALA A 383 34.89 -36.60 11.22
CA ALA A 383 35.13 -36.47 9.79
C ALA A 383 34.05 -35.69 9.05
N ARG A 384 32.78 -35.96 9.36
CA ARG A 384 31.66 -35.21 8.78
C ARG A 384 31.71 -33.74 9.17
N ARG A 385 32.05 -33.44 10.43
CA ARG A 385 32.14 -32.06 10.93
C ARG A 385 33.29 -31.28 10.29
N LEU A 386 34.49 -31.85 10.23
CA LEU A 386 35.62 -31.19 9.57
C LEU A 386 35.35 -30.93 8.08
N ARG A 387 34.69 -31.87 7.37
CA ARG A 387 34.28 -31.64 5.98
C ARG A 387 33.25 -30.52 5.85
N ALA A 388 32.30 -30.43 6.78
CA ALA A 388 31.31 -29.34 6.78
C ALA A 388 31.95 -27.96 6.94
N HIS A 389 33.11 -27.88 7.61
CA HIS A 389 33.93 -26.67 7.73
C HIS A 389 34.96 -26.49 6.60
N GLY A 390 34.96 -27.34 5.57
CA GLY A 390 35.97 -27.32 4.51
C GLY A 390 37.37 -27.80 4.94
N ALA A 391 37.51 -28.28 6.18
CA ALA A 391 38.75 -28.76 6.79
C ALA A 391 38.95 -30.28 6.64
N GLY A 392 38.32 -30.90 5.64
CA GLY A 392 38.40 -32.34 5.40
C GLY A 392 39.81 -32.84 5.09
N TYR A 393 40.73 -31.97 4.66
CA TYR A 393 42.12 -32.31 4.37
C TYR A 393 42.97 -32.61 5.61
N LEU A 394 42.55 -32.15 6.81
CA LEU A 394 43.24 -32.43 8.07
C LEU A 394 43.17 -33.91 8.46
N ILE A 395 42.18 -34.61 7.91
CA ILE A 395 41.95 -36.03 8.13
C ILE A 395 42.14 -36.73 6.79
N GLY A 396 43.38 -37.11 6.49
CA GLY A 396 43.73 -37.79 5.24
C GLY A 396 42.72 -38.90 4.87
N PRO A 397 42.54 -39.21 3.58
CA PRO A 397 41.53 -40.16 3.14
C PRO A 397 41.68 -41.48 3.91
N PRO A 398 40.56 -42.06 4.40
CA PRO A 398 40.62 -43.28 5.20
C PRO A 398 41.34 -44.37 4.39
N GLY A 399 42.51 -44.81 4.88
CA GLY A 399 43.32 -45.86 4.25
C GLY A 399 44.66 -45.45 3.64
N GLN A 400 44.96 -44.16 3.45
CA GLN A 400 46.32 -43.75 3.06
C GLN A 400 47.22 -43.68 4.29
N ARG A 401 47.91 -44.79 4.59
CA ARG A 401 49.08 -44.75 5.49
C ARG A 401 50.12 -43.85 4.82
N ARG A 402 50.42 -42.69 5.42
CA ARG A 402 51.61 -41.91 5.06
C ARG A 402 52.83 -42.78 5.34
N THR A 403 53.42 -43.35 4.29
CA THR A 403 54.78 -43.88 4.33
C THR A 403 55.69 -42.74 4.76
N ARG A 404 56.38 -42.91 5.89
CA ARG A 404 57.30 -41.94 6.46
C ARG A 404 58.52 -41.75 5.58
#